data_AF-A0A5E7YKD9-F1
#
_entry.id   AF-A0A5E7YKD9-F1
#
_cell.length_a   1.000
_cell.length_b   1.000
_cell.length_c   1.000
_cell.angle_alpha   90.00
_cell.angle_beta   90.00
_cell.angle_gamma   90.00
#
_symmetry.space_group_name_H-M   'P 1'
#
loop_
_entity.id
_entity.type
_entity.pdbx_description
1 polymer ?
#
loop_
_entity_poly.entity_id
_entity_poly.type
_entity_poly.pdbx_seq_one_letter_code
_entity_poly.pdbx_strand_id
1 'polypeptide(L)'
;MERKTKIQAEDGKQELLITREFDLPLELLFKAYVESGIVEQWMGTKVLKLESKKHGSWQFETTDPKGNKHGFNGTIHEFVPNEKITRTFEMDNAPFGVQLEFLEFEKLDADTSKLTMHVVYRSVAIRDQILQLPFAQGINMAHNRIQEILSQN
;
A
#
# COMPACT_ATOMS: atom_id res chain seq x y z
N MET A 1 13.43 0.87 -18.15
CA MET A 1 13.99 0.61 -16.81
C MET A 1 13.17 -0.48 -16.16
N GLU A 2 13.83 -1.42 -15.49
CA GLU A 2 13.17 -2.47 -14.71
C GLU A 2 12.40 -1.85 -13.54
N ARG A 3 11.25 -2.42 -13.18
CA ARG A 3 10.47 -1.99 -12.02
C ARG A 3 11.21 -2.41 -10.75
N LYS A 4 11.47 -1.45 -9.86
CA LYS A 4 12.10 -1.77 -8.57
C LYS A 4 11.15 -2.52 -7.63
N THR A 5 9.84 -2.30 -7.77
CA THR A 5 8.82 -3.08 -7.05
C THR A 5 8.57 -4.38 -7.81
N LYS A 6 8.81 -5.50 -7.13
CA LYS A 6 8.58 -6.85 -7.69
C LYS A 6 7.22 -7.35 -7.21
N ILE A 7 6.47 -7.95 -8.13
CA ILE A 7 5.15 -8.52 -7.85
C ILE A 7 5.20 -9.98 -8.31
N GLN A 8 4.88 -10.89 -7.40
CA GLN A 8 4.73 -12.30 -7.65
C GLN A 8 3.25 -12.64 -7.55
N ALA A 9 2.73 -13.19 -8.65
CA ALA A 9 1.35 -13.57 -8.82
C ALA A 9 1.32 -14.98 -9.41
N GLU A 10 1.38 -16.01 -8.57
CA GLU A 10 1.34 -17.39 -9.05
C GLU A 10 -0.03 -17.72 -9.63
N ASP A 11 -0.06 -18.49 -10.72
CA ASP A 11 -1.29 -18.93 -11.36
C ASP A 11 -2.12 -19.81 -10.40
N GLY A 12 -3.43 -19.60 -10.39
CA GLY A 12 -4.34 -20.37 -9.53
C GLY A 12 -4.32 -20.00 -8.04
N LYS A 13 -3.52 -19.01 -7.61
CA LYS A 13 -3.55 -18.49 -6.23
C LYS A 13 -4.37 -17.21 -6.12
N GLN A 14 -5.00 -17.01 -4.97
CA GLN A 14 -5.81 -15.81 -4.67
C GLN A 14 -5.01 -14.71 -3.95
N GLU A 15 -3.69 -14.70 -4.12
CA GLU A 15 -2.80 -13.80 -3.39
C GLU A 15 -1.77 -13.14 -4.32
N LEU A 16 -1.22 -12.05 -3.83
CA LEU A 16 -0.06 -11.35 -4.40
C LEU A 16 1.00 -11.19 -3.34
N LEU A 17 2.26 -11.45 -3.71
CA LEU A 17 3.42 -11.09 -2.91
C LEU A 17 4.16 -9.94 -3.60
N ILE A 18 4.34 -8.84 -2.88
CA ILE A 18 4.92 -7.61 -3.41
C ILE A 18 6.11 -7.24 -2.55
N THR A 19 7.27 -7.03 -3.17
CA THR A 19 8.49 -6.71 -2.44
C THR A 19 9.16 -5.49 -3.05
N ARG A 20 9.60 -4.57 -2.18
CA ARG A 20 10.36 -3.39 -2.56
C ARG A 20 11.37 -3.06 -1.48
N GLU A 21 12.64 -2.99 -1.85
CA GLU A 21 13.70 -2.38 -1.03
C GLU A 21 13.69 -0.87 -1.24
N PHE A 22 14.09 -0.07 -0.26
CA PHE A 22 14.13 1.39 -0.32
C PHE A 22 15.48 1.87 0.17
N ASP A 23 16.01 2.90 -0.48
CA ASP A 23 17.17 3.67 0.00
C ASP A 23 16.69 4.68 1.07
N LEU A 24 16.03 4.16 2.11
CA LEU A 24 15.48 4.90 3.25
C LEU A 24 15.66 4.10 4.55
N PRO A 25 15.97 4.76 5.68
CA PRO A 25 15.83 4.17 7.01
C PRO A 25 14.41 3.64 7.23
N LEU A 26 14.32 2.52 7.94
CA LEU A 26 13.08 1.82 8.26
C LEU A 26 12.01 2.74 8.88
N GLU A 27 12.45 3.63 9.77
CA GLU A 27 11.56 4.55 10.49
C GLU A 27 10.89 5.55 9.54
N LEU A 28 11.58 6.00 8.49
CA LEU A 28 10.99 6.87 7.47
C LEU A 28 10.01 6.10 6.60
N LEU A 29 10.38 4.89 6.18
CA LEU A 29 9.50 4.03 5.41
C LEU A 29 8.21 3.74 6.18
N PHE A 30 8.30 3.41 7.47
CA PHE A 30 7.11 3.16 8.30
C PHE A 30 6.24 4.42 8.46
N LYS A 31 6.86 5.59 8.70
CA LYS A 31 6.16 6.89 8.74
C LYS A 31 5.34 7.16 7.49
N ALA A 32 5.83 6.74 6.31
CA ALA A 32 5.10 6.88 5.06
C ALA A 32 3.69 6.28 5.09
N TYR A 33 3.46 5.23 5.90
CA TYR A 33 2.18 4.53 5.97
C TYR A 33 1.28 5.02 7.10
N VAL A 34 1.81 5.76 8.07
CA VAL A 34 1.09 6.05 9.34
C VAL A 34 0.87 7.53 9.60
N GLU A 35 1.58 8.42 8.90
CA GLU A 35 1.40 9.86 9.00
C GLU A 35 0.55 10.37 7.82
N SER A 36 -0.62 10.93 8.11
CA SER A 36 -1.59 11.35 7.08
C SER A 36 -1.00 12.33 6.07
N GLY A 37 -0.24 13.32 6.54
CA GLY A 37 0.40 14.31 5.67
C GLY A 37 1.42 13.72 4.71
N ILE A 38 2.08 12.61 5.06
CA ILE A 38 3.00 11.89 4.17
C ILE A 38 2.21 11.02 3.20
N VAL A 39 1.18 10.31 3.69
CA VAL A 39 0.26 9.50 2.86
C VAL A 39 -0.35 10.32 1.73
N GLU A 40 -0.87 11.52 2.01
CA GLU A 40 -1.43 12.39 0.99
C GLU A 40 -0.41 12.73 -0.11
N GLN A 41 0.85 12.97 0.28
CA GLN A 41 1.90 13.36 -0.66
C GLN A 41 2.28 12.23 -1.63
N TRP A 42 2.47 10.99 -1.16
CA TRP A 42 2.91 9.90 -2.04
C TRP A 42 1.78 9.15 -2.74
N MET A 43 0.58 9.10 -2.16
CA MET A 43 -0.58 8.52 -2.83
C MET A 43 -1.27 9.48 -3.80
N GLY A 44 -1.06 10.80 -3.66
CA GLY A 44 -1.82 11.79 -4.42
C GLY A 44 -3.32 11.73 -4.11
N THR A 45 -3.65 11.42 -2.85
CA THR A 45 -5.02 11.24 -2.35
C THR A 45 -5.29 12.24 -1.23
N LYS A 46 -6.56 12.42 -0.88
CA LYS A 46 -6.96 13.13 0.34
C LYS A 46 -7.20 12.12 1.46
N VAL A 47 -6.60 12.34 2.62
CA VAL A 47 -6.82 11.50 3.80
C VAL A 47 -8.00 12.07 4.57
N LEU A 48 -9.15 11.37 4.54
CA LEU A 48 -10.33 11.74 5.30
C LEU A 48 -10.25 11.24 6.75
N LYS A 49 -9.63 10.06 6.94
CA LYS A 49 -9.41 9.45 8.24
C LYS A 49 -8.17 8.55 8.19
N LEU A 50 -7.34 8.61 9.23
CA LEU A 50 -6.25 7.65 9.45
C LEU A 50 -5.99 7.50 10.95
N GLU A 51 -6.51 6.43 11.54
CA GLU A 51 -6.24 6.07 12.93
C GLU A 51 -5.14 5.00 13.00
N SER A 52 -3.88 5.41 12.99
CA SER A 52 -2.69 4.52 13.01
C SER A 52 -2.50 3.81 14.35
N LYS A 53 -3.42 2.91 14.69
CA LYS A 53 -3.43 2.09 15.91
C LYS A 53 -4.17 0.78 15.65
N LYS A 54 -3.98 -0.20 16.54
CA LYS A 54 -4.77 -1.44 16.54
C LYS A 54 -6.26 -1.11 16.64
N HIS A 55 -7.06 -1.72 15.76
CA HIS A 55 -8.49 -1.48 15.58
C HIS A 55 -8.88 -0.07 15.12
N GLY A 56 -7.93 0.75 14.67
CA GLY A 56 -8.23 2.01 14.01
C GLY A 56 -8.78 1.80 12.59
N SER A 57 -9.58 2.74 12.10
CA SER A 57 -10.06 2.75 10.72
C SER A 57 -9.38 3.84 9.89
N TRP A 58 -9.38 3.66 8.58
CA TRP A 58 -8.83 4.62 7.62
C TRP A 58 -9.77 4.80 6.42
N GLN A 59 -9.73 5.99 5.82
CA GLN A 59 -10.54 6.34 4.66
C GLN A 59 -9.84 7.42 3.83
N PHE A 60 -9.67 7.17 2.54
CA PHE A 60 -9.03 8.06 1.58
C PHE A 60 -9.97 8.37 0.41
N GLU A 61 -9.76 9.50 -0.26
CA GLU A 61 -10.49 9.93 -1.45
C GLU A 61 -9.50 10.43 -2.51
N THR A 62 -9.46 9.76 -3.65
CA THR A 62 -8.69 10.19 -4.82
C THR A 62 -9.61 10.84 -5.84
N THR A 63 -9.21 11.99 -6.38
CA THR A 63 -9.92 12.65 -7.48
C THR A 63 -9.18 12.43 -8.79
N ASP A 64 -9.88 11.90 -9.80
CA ASP A 64 -9.30 11.70 -11.12
C ASP A 64 -9.17 13.05 -11.89
N PRO A 65 -8.43 13.10 -13.03
CA PRO A 65 -8.29 14.33 -13.81
C PRO A 65 -9.60 14.90 -14.38
N LYS A 66 -10.69 14.13 -14.38
CA LYS A 66 -12.03 14.55 -14.82
C LYS A 66 -12.89 15.06 -13.65
N GLY A 67 -12.39 15.01 -12.42
CA GLY A 67 -13.10 15.44 -11.22
C GLY A 67 -13.92 14.33 -10.53
N ASN A 68 -13.85 13.08 -10.98
CA ASN A 68 -14.55 11.98 -10.32
C ASN A 68 -13.82 11.58 -9.03
N LYS A 69 -14.60 11.31 -7.98
CA LYS A 69 -14.09 10.90 -6.67
C LYS A 69 -14.15 9.39 -6.52
N HIS A 70 -13.05 8.81 -6.05
CA HIS A 70 -12.90 7.39 -5.76
C HIS A 70 -12.52 7.21 -4.29
N GLY A 71 -13.38 6.54 -3.54
CA GLY A 71 -13.18 6.26 -2.13
C GLY A 71 -12.46 4.93 -1.89
N PHE A 72 -11.63 4.91 -0.85
CA PHE A 72 -10.93 3.73 -0.38
C PHE A 72 -11.02 3.69 1.13
N ASN A 73 -11.23 2.50 1.71
CA ASN A 73 -11.39 2.39 3.15
C ASN A 73 -10.87 1.05 3.70
N GLY A 74 -10.71 1.02 5.03
CA GLY A 74 -10.39 -0.22 5.73
C GLY A 74 -10.19 -0.05 7.23
N THR A 75 -9.75 -1.13 7.87
CA THR A 75 -9.51 -1.22 9.31
C THR A 75 -8.19 -1.93 9.60
N ILE A 76 -7.51 -1.54 10.69
CA ILE A 76 -6.20 -2.04 11.07
C ILE A 76 -6.37 -3.12 12.14
N HIS A 77 -6.09 -4.37 11.79
CA HIS A 77 -6.15 -5.51 12.71
C HIS A 77 -4.92 -5.57 13.63
N GLU A 78 -3.73 -5.33 13.07
CA GLU A 78 -2.46 -5.30 13.81
C GLU A 78 -1.68 -4.04 13.47
N PHE A 79 -1.02 -3.48 14.48
CA PHE A 79 -0.19 -2.29 14.34
C PHE A 79 0.99 -2.41 15.30
N VAL A 80 2.16 -2.74 14.77
CA VAL A 80 3.42 -2.82 15.52
C VAL A 80 4.40 -1.84 14.88
N PRO A 81 4.76 -0.74 15.56
CA PRO A 81 5.63 0.29 15.01
C PRO A 81 6.92 -0.27 14.41
N ASN A 82 7.25 0.16 13.18
CA ASN A 82 8.44 -0.24 12.43
C ASN A 82 8.57 -1.75 12.13
N GLU A 83 7.52 -2.55 12.33
CA GLU A 83 7.58 -3.99 12.13
C GLU A 83 6.48 -4.46 11.20
N LYS A 84 5.21 -4.17 11.54
CA LYS A 84 4.08 -4.68 10.77
C LYS A 84 2.79 -3.88 10.88
N ILE A 85 2.01 -3.90 9.80
CA ILE A 85 0.63 -3.44 9.73
C ILE A 85 -0.20 -4.52 9.02
N THR A 86 -1.19 -5.09 9.72
CA THR A 86 -2.19 -5.98 9.11
C THR A 86 -3.48 -5.20 9.01
N ARG A 87 -4.02 -5.00 7.80
CA ARG A 87 -5.23 -4.18 7.58
C ARG A 87 -6.09 -4.70 6.45
N THR A 88 -7.35 -4.29 6.44
CA THR A 88 -8.22 -4.45 5.28
C THR A 88 -8.07 -3.29 4.30
N PHE A 89 -8.41 -3.55 3.05
CA PHE A 89 -8.55 -2.56 1.98
C PHE A 89 -9.79 -2.85 1.15
N GLU A 90 -10.58 -1.81 0.86
CA GLU A 90 -11.74 -1.89 -0.01
C GLU A 90 -11.82 -0.63 -0.90
N MET A 91 -12.20 -0.83 -2.15
CA MET A 91 -12.49 0.25 -3.10
C MET A 91 -14.01 0.47 -3.11
N ASP A 92 -14.45 1.68 -2.80
CA ASP A 92 -15.87 2.00 -2.75
C ASP A 92 -16.51 1.79 -4.13
N ASN A 93 -17.66 1.11 -4.16
CA ASN A 93 -18.45 0.81 -5.36
C ASN A 93 -17.74 -0.05 -6.43
N ALA A 94 -16.61 -0.69 -6.11
CA ALA A 94 -15.95 -1.63 -7.01
C ALA A 94 -16.40 -3.08 -6.75
N PRO A 95 -16.50 -3.93 -7.79
CA PRO A 95 -16.96 -5.32 -7.64
C PRO A 95 -15.87 -6.27 -7.10
N PHE A 96 -14.84 -5.76 -6.42
CA PHE A 96 -13.71 -6.56 -5.92
C PHE A 96 -13.89 -7.00 -4.46
N GLY A 97 -14.70 -6.29 -3.69
CA GLY A 97 -14.86 -6.51 -2.25
C GLY A 97 -13.59 -6.25 -1.44
N VAL A 98 -13.60 -6.71 -0.20
CA VAL A 98 -12.50 -6.51 0.76
C VAL A 98 -11.28 -7.38 0.45
N GLN A 99 -10.10 -6.80 0.65
CA GLN A 99 -8.79 -7.42 0.58
C GLN A 99 -8.15 -7.40 1.96
N LEU A 100 -7.36 -8.43 2.30
CA LEU A 100 -6.55 -8.45 3.51
C LEU A 100 -5.09 -8.21 3.13
N GLU A 101 -4.48 -7.18 3.70
CA GLU A 101 -3.10 -6.79 3.46
C GLU A 101 -2.26 -7.05 4.72
N PHE A 102 -1.16 -7.79 4.55
CA PHE A 102 -0.10 -7.93 5.53
C PHE A 102 1.11 -7.14 5.04
N LEU A 103 1.45 -6.04 5.72
CA LEU A 103 2.59 -5.20 5.41
C LEU A 103 3.66 -5.46 6.47
N GLU A 104 4.82 -5.97 6.04
CA GLU A 104 5.98 -6.23 6.87
C GLU A 104 7.11 -5.28 6.48
N PHE A 105 7.70 -4.65 7.50
CA PHE A 105 8.75 -3.66 7.36
C PHE A 105 10.03 -4.22 7.96
N GLU A 106 11.09 -4.27 7.17
CA GLU A 106 12.37 -4.88 7.53
C GLU A 106 13.50 -3.87 7.38
N LYS A 107 14.33 -3.74 8.41
CA LYS A 107 15.60 -2.98 8.32
C LYS A 107 16.63 -3.87 7.64
N LEU A 108 17.23 -3.39 6.55
CA LEU A 108 18.33 -4.10 5.88
C LEU A 108 19.69 -3.60 6.39
N ASP A 109 19.86 -2.28 6.49
CA ASP A 109 21.00 -1.63 7.13
C ASP A 109 20.58 -0.28 7.75
N ALA A 110 21.54 0.62 8.03
CA ALA A 110 21.25 1.92 8.65
C ALA A 110 20.39 2.83 7.77
N ASP A 111 20.57 2.77 6.45
CA ASP A 111 20.02 3.70 5.47
C ASP A 111 19.09 3.00 4.46
N THR A 112 18.97 1.67 4.52
CA THR A 112 18.11 0.90 3.64
C THR A 112 17.12 0.01 4.40
N SER A 113 15.95 -0.16 3.81
CA SER A 113 14.84 -0.93 4.38
C SER A 113 14.07 -1.66 3.28
N LYS A 114 13.17 -2.55 3.68
CA LYS A 114 12.37 -3.34 2.76
C LYS A 114 10.93 -3.40 3.24
N LEU A 115 10.02 -3.31 2.27
CA LEU A 115 8.61 -3.60 2.44
C LEU A 115 8.29 -4.92 1.74
N THR A 116 7.65 -5.81 2.47
CA THR A 116 6.97 -6.99 1.92
C THR A 116 5.48 -6.82 2.16
N MET A 117 4.68 -6.89 1.10
CA MET A 117 3.22 -6.89 1.17
C MET A 117 2.69 -8.22 0.69
N HIS A 118 1.91 -8.91 1.52
CA HIS A 118 1.13 -10.07 1.12
C HIS A 118 -0.34 -9.67 1.10
N VAL A 119 -0.94 -9.69 -0.09
CA VAL A 119 -2.34 -9.27 -0.28
C VAL A 119 -3.17 -10.48 -0.65
N VAL A 120 -4.20 -10.75 0.14
CA VAL A 120 -5.10 -11.89 -0.02
C VAL A 120 -6.47 -11.40 -0.49
N TYR A 121 -6.94 -12.00 -1.57
CA TYR A 121 -8.23 -11.74 -2.19
C TYR A 121 -9.22 -12.86 -1.86
N ARG A 122 -10.51 -12.56 -1.98
CA ARG A 122 -11.58 -13.54 -1.71
C ARG A 122 -11.62 -14.71 -2.71
N SER A 123 -11.06 -14.54 -3.90
CA SER A 123 -10.95 -15.60 -4.91
C SER A 123 -9.84 -15.30 -5.92
N VAL A 124 -9.40 -16.35 -6.63
CA VAL A 124 -8.47 -16.25 -7.76
C VAL A 124 -9.01 -15.30 -8.84
N ALA A 125 -10.31 -15.41 -9.17
CA ALA A 125 -10.93 -14.57 -10.18
C ALA A 125 -10.87 -13.07 -9.84
N ILE A 126 -11.05 -12.70 -8.57
CA ILE A 126 -10.93 -11.30 -8.14
C ILE A 126 -9.48 -10.83 -8.24
N ARG A 127 -8.52 -11.65 -7.78
CA ARG A 127 -7.08 -11.35 -7.90
C ARG A 127 -6.70 -11.11 -9.36
N ASP A 128 -7.15 -11.97 -10.26
CA ASP A 128 -6.85 -11.89 -11.69
C ASP A 128 -7.48 -10.63 -12.33
N GLN A 129 -8.68 -10.23 -11.91
CA GLN A 129 -9.30 -8.97 -12.35
C GLN A 129 -8.50 -7.75 -11.90
N ILE A 130 -8.00 -7.75 -10.65
CA ILE A 130 -7.13 -6.68 -10.14
C ILE A 130 -5.84 -6.57 -10.97
N LEU A 131 -5.29 -7.69 -11.42
CA LEU A 131 -4.10 -7.70 -12.29
C LEU A 131 -4.37 -7.17 -13.71
N GLN A 132 -5.63 -7.11 -14.17
CA GLN A 132 -5.99 -6.46 -15.43
C GLN A 132 -6.00 -4.93 -15.32
N LEU A 133 -6.10 -4.39 -14.11
CA LEU A 133 -5.94 -2.96 -13.86
C LEU A 133 -4.45 -2.58 -14.01
N PRO A 134 -4.11 -1.29 -14.17
CA PRO A 134 -2.72 -0.83 -14.13
C PRO A 134 -2.08 -0.92 -12.73
N PHE A 135 -2.42 -1.95 -11.94
CA PHE A 135 -1.98 -2.19 -10.57
C PHE A 135 -0.46 -2.19 -10.45
N ALA A 136 0.23 -3.01 -11.25
CA ALA A 136 1.68 -3.15 -11.20
C ALA A 136 2.43 -1.84 -11.50
N GLN A 137 1.86 -1.00 -12.37
CA GLN A 137 2.39 0.32 -12.65
C GLN A 137 2.08 1.28 -11.50
N GLY A 138 0.84 1.29 -11.01
CA GLY A 138 0.38 2.14 -9.91
C GLY A 138 1.21 1.95 -8.65
N ILE A 139 1.39 0.72 -8.19
CA ILE A 139 2.15 0.44 -6.97
C ILE A 139 3.64 0.75 -7.12
N ASN A 140 4.22 0.50 -8.30
CA ASN A 140 5.61 0.88 -8.54
C ASN A 140 5.79 2.41 -8.53
N MET A 141 4.84 3.17 -9.11
CA MET A 141 4.87 4.65 -9.05
C MET A 141 4.71 5.15 -7.61
N ALA A 142 3.79 4.57 -6.85
CA ALA A 142 3.55 4.93 -5.45
C ALA A 142 4.79 4.69 -4.58
N HIS A 143 5.43 3.52 -4.70
CA HIS A 143 6.68 3.22 -3.99
C HIS A 143 7.84 4.12 -4.42
N ASN A 144 7.96 4.46 -5.71
CA ASN A 144 8.97 5.42 -6.15
C ASN A 144 8.75 6.80 -5.51
N ARG A 145 7.49 7.23 -5.40
CA ARG A 145 7.14 8.52 -4.81
C ARG A 145 7.41 8.57 -3.30
N ILE A 146 7.22 7.46 -2.57
CA ILE A 146 7.68 7.33 -1.17
C ILE A 146 9.18 7.61 -1.08
N GLN A 147 9.98 6.95 -1.92
CA GLN A 147 11.43 7.16 -1.93
C GLN A 147 11.78 8.62 -2.25
N GLU A 148 11.20 9.19 -3.30
CA GLU A 148 11.49 10.57 -3.71
C GLU A 148 11.17 11.60 -2.63
N ILE A 149 10.02 11.52 -1.98
CA ILE A 149 9.58 12.50 -0.96
C ILE A 149 10.42 12.38 0.30
N LEU A 150 10.75 11.16 0.73
CA LEU A 150 11.44 10.94 2.00
C LEU A 150 12.96 11.01 1.89
N SER A 151 13.53 10.87 0.69
CA SER A 151 14.96 11.14 0.47
C SER A 151 15.28 12.65 0.36
N GLN A 152 14.26 13.51 0.23
CA GLN A 152 14.43 14.97 0.13
C GLN A 152 14.30 15.70 1.49
N ASN A 153 14.01 14.98 2.57
CA ASN A 153 13.81 15.53 3.92
C ASN A 153 14.93 15.14 4.89
#